data_AF-A0AAX2ZQA3-F1
#
_entry.id   AF-A0AAX2ZQA3-F1
#
_cell.length_a   1.000
_cell.length_b   1.000
_cell.length_c   1.000
_cell.angle_alpha   90.00
_cell.angle_beta   90.00
_cell.angle_gamma   90.00
#
_symmetry.space_group_name_H-M   'P 1'
#
loop_
_entity.id
_entity.type
_entity.pdbx_description
1 polymer ?
#
loop_
_entity_poly.entity_id
_entity_poly.type
_entity_poly.pdbx_seq_one_letter_code
_entity_poly.pdbx_strand_id
1 'polypeptide(L)'
;MTAGPAVAVAVTFCWLGMVLAISFIEAPLKFRAPGVTLQIGLGIGRRVLRALNSVESGFAAIILVILVVQRPSAAVVAAFTAAIAALAVQLIAVRPKLTQRSDAVLAVAPGQEAAGRSPAHYYYVGFELIKVVALLTGGILLLAG
;
A
#
# COMPACT_ATOMS: atom_id res chain seq x y z
N MET A 1 -12.50 -25.45 -5.67
CA MET A 1 -12.74 -24.09 -5.15
C MET A 1 -14.08 -23.59 -5.66
N THR A 2 -14.89 -22.95 -4.82
CA THR A 2 -16.09 -22.21 -5.25
C THR A 2 -15.68 -20.84 -5.81
N ALA A 3 -16.63 -20.12 -6.44
CA ALA A 3 -16.33 -18.82 -7.06
C ALA A 3 -15.77 -17.77 -6.06
N GLY A 4 -16.26 -17.76 -4.82
CA GLY A 4 -15.83 -16.79 -3.78
C GLY A 4 -14.33 -16.87 -3.46
N PRO A 5 -13.80 -18.02 -3.01
CA PRO A 5 -12.37 -18.21 -2.77
C PRO A 5 -11.49 -17.95 -4.01
N ALA A 6 -11.96 -18.31 -5.22
CA ALA A 6 -11.24 -18.02 -6.45
C ALA A 6 -11.08 -16.51 -6.70
N VAL A 7 -12.14 -15.74 -6.47
CA VAL A 7 -12.10 -14.27 -6.53
C VAL A 7 -11.18 -13.71 -5.45
N ALA A 8 -11.25 -14.21 -4.21
CA ALA A 8 -10.37 -13.76 -3.14
C ALA A 8 -8.89 -13.99 -3.44
N VAL A 9 -8.54 -15.16 -4.00
CA VAL A 9 -7.17 -15.46 -4.45
C VAL A 9 -6.73 -14.47 -5.53
N ALA A 10 -7.54 -14.27 -6.58
CA ALA A 10 -7.20 -13.34 -7.65
C ALA A 10 -6.99 -11.91 -7.14
N VAL A 11 -7.92 -11.40 -6.33
CA VAL A 11 -7.84 -10.07 -5.71
C VAL A 11 -6.61 -9.95 -4.82
N THR A 12 -6.29 -10.97 -4.03
CA THR A 12 -5.13 -10.97 -3.11
C THR A 12 -3.82 -10.87 -3.86
N PHE A 13 -3.61 -11.66 -4.91
CA PHE A 13 -2.37 -11.61 -5.68
C PHE A 13 -2.27 -10.37 -6.57
N CYS A 14 -3.40 -9.86 -7.09
CA CYS A 14 -3.43 -8.55 -7.74
C CYS A 14 -3.05 -7.43 -6.77
N TRP A 15 -3.58 -7.46 -5.54
CA TRP A 15 -3.21 -6.50 -4.49
C TRP A 15 -1.72 -6.57 -4.19
N LEU A 16 -1.20 -7.76 -3.91
CA LEU A 16 0.21 -7.98 -3.64
C LEU A 16 1.09 -7.47 -4.80
N GLY A 17 0.73 -7.79 -6.04
CA GLY A 17 1.43 -7.33 -7.24
C GLY A 17 1.49 -5.81 -7.35
N MET A 18 0.36 -5.11 -7.12
CA MET A 18 0.34 -3.65 -7.13
C MET A 18 1.20 -3.04 -6.02
N VAL A 19 1.14 -3.58 -4.80
CA VAL A 19 1.97 -3.14 -3.67
C VAL A 19 3.46 -3.26 -4.02
N LEU A 20 3.88 -4.42 -4.53
CA LEU A 20 5.27 -4.63 -4.95
C LEU A 20 5.68 -3.68 -6.08
N ALA A 21 4.86 -3.59 -7.13
CA ALA A 21 5.16 -2.77 -8.30
C ALA A 21 5.20 -1.27 -7.99
N ILE A 22 4.25 -0.76 -7.22
CA ILE A 22 4.11 0.68 -6.97
C ILE A 22 4.96 1.11 -5.77
N SER A 23 4.77 0.48 -4.61
CA SER A 23 5.41 0.92 -3.36
C SER A 23 6.91 0.63 -3.33
N PHE A 24 7.36 -0.50 -3.88
CA PHE A 24 8.77 -0.92 -3.80
C PHE A 24 9.58 -0.66 -5.08
N ILE A 25 8.97 -0.75 -6.27
CA ILE A 25 9.69 -0.59 -7.53
C ILE A 25 9.53 0.83 -8.08
N GLU A 26 8.31 1.28 -8.39
CA GLU A 26 8.06 2.58 -9.03
C GLU A 26 8.41 3.74 -8.11
N ALA A 27 7.99 3.71 -6.84
CA ALA A 27 8.20 4.82 -5.93
C ALA A 27 9.69 5.17 -5.70
N PRO A 28 10.63 4.22 -5.56
CA PRO A 28 12.05 4.55 -5.50
C PRO A 28 12.69 4.83 -6.87
N LEU A 29 12.22 4.18 -7.95
CA LEU A 29 12.84 4.31 -9.26
C LEU A 29 12.55 5.67 -9.92
N LYS A 30 11.36 6.25 -9.71
CA LYS A 30 11.00 7.54 -10.31
C LYS A 30 11.92 8.70 -9.92
N PHE A 31 12.54 8.65 -8.73
CA PHE A 31 13.50 9.68 -8.29
C PHE A 31 14.91 9.48 -8.85
N ARG A 32 15.17 8.36 -9.53
CA ARG A 32 16.45 8.07 -10.19
C ARG A 32 16.42 8.42 -11.69
N ALA A 33 15.28 8.80 -12.23
CA ALA A 33 15.14 9.14 -13.63
C ALA A 33 15.82 10.50 -13.94
N PRO A 34 16.58 10.61 -15.04
CA PRO A 34 17.24 11.86 -15.41
C PRO A 34 16.19 12.96 -15.67
N GLY A 35 16.47 14.17 -15.18
CA GLY A 35 15.57 15.32 -15.32
C GLY A 35 14.39 15.37 -14.34
N VAL A 36 14.21 14.39 -13.46
CA VAL A 36 13.17 14.43 -12.42
C VAL A 36 13.64 15.25 -11.23
N THR A 37 12.99 16.39 -10.99
CA THR A 37 13.19 17.17 -9.76
C THR A 37 12.43 16.55 -8.59
N LEU A 38 12.85 16.87 -7.36
CA LEU A 38 12.15 16.43 -6.15
C LEU A 38 10.67 16.83 -6.15
N GLN A 39 10.35 18.05 -6.60
CA GLN A 39 8.99 18.56 -6.67
C GLN A 39 8.11 17.74 -7.64
N ILE A 40 8.65 17.42 -8.82
CA ILE A 40 7.97 16.57 -9.82
C ILE A 40 7.75 15.17 -9.23
N GLY A 41 8.79 14.56 -8.66
CA GLY A 41 8.70 13.22 -8.07
C GLY A 41 7.69 13.13 -6.93
N LEU A 42 7.63 14.13 -6.05
CA LEU A 42 6.63 14.21 -4.97
C LEU A 42 5.21 14.44 -5.51
N GLY A 43 5.04 15.28 -6.53
CA GLY A 43 3.76 15.53 -7.19
C GLY A 43 3.19 14.28 -7.86
N ILE A 44 4.02 13.53 -8.60
CA ILE A 44 3.66 12.24 -9.19
C ILE A 44 3.33 11.24 -8.09
N GLY A 45 4.22 11.11 -7.09
CA GLY A 45 4.05 10.18 -5.98
C GLY A 45 2.72 10.35 -5.23
N ARG A 46 2.28 11.60 -4.99
CA ARG A 46 1.00 11.86 -4.33
C ARG A 46 -0.20 11.32 -5.11
N ARG A 47 -0.21 11.48 -6.44
CA ARG A 47 -1.31 11.02 -7.29
C ARG A 47 -1.32 9.51 -7.41
N VAL A 48 -0.17 8.90 -7.69
CA VAL A 48 -0.04 7.44 -7.84
C VAL A 48 -0.39 6.73 -6.54
N LEU A 49 0.16 7.17 -5.40
CA LEU A 49 -0.16 6.56 -4.11
C LEU A 49 -1.61 6.78 -3.70
N ARG A 50 -2.24 7.91 -4.07
CA ARG A 50 -3.69 8.09 -3.86
C ARG A 50 -4.50 7.06 -4.66
N ALA A 51 -4.15 6.87 -5.93
CA ALA A 51 -4.82 5.89 -6.78
C ALA A 51 -4.64 4.46 -6.25
N LEU A 52 -3.41 4.07 -5.91
CA LEU A 52 -3.12 2.77 -5.28
C LEU A 52 -4.02 2.55 -4.06
N ASN A 53 -3.97 3.46 -3.09
CA ASN A 53 -4.73 3.37 -1.84
C ASN A 53 -6.26 3.23 -2.06
N SER A 54 -6.81 3.90 -3.09
CA SER A 54 -8.22 3.75 -3.45
C SER A 54 -8.53 2.34 -3.95
N VAL A 55 -7.67 1.77 -4.79
CA VAL A 55 -7.83 0.39 -5.28
C VAL A 55 -7.62 -0.62 -4.15
N GLU A 56 -6.61 -0.41 -3.30
CA GLU A 56 -6.38 -1.24 -2.11
C GLU A 56 -7.62 -1.26 -1.19
N SER A 57 -8.28 -0.11 -1.00
CA SER A 57 -9.51 -0.03 -0.21
C SER A 57 -10.66 -0.82 -0.84
N GLY A 58 -10.79 -0.78 -2.17
CA GLY A 58 -11.76 -1.60 -2.91
C GLY A 58 -11.48 -3.10 -2.77
N PHE A 59 -10.21 -3.51 -2.89
CA PHE A 59 -9.78 -4.90 -2.70
C PHE A 59 -9.99 -5.37 -1.26
N ALA A 60 -9.69 -4.52 -0.27
CA ALA A 60 -9.98 -4.77 1.14
C ALA A 60 -11.47 -5.05 1.38
N ALA A 61 -12.36 -4.25 0.78
CA ALA A 61 -13.80 -4.44 0.91
C ALA A 61 -14.26 -5.76 0.29
N ILE A 62 -13.77 -6.10 -0.91
CA ILE A 62 -14.09 -7.38 -1.58
C ILE A 62 -13.65 -8.56 -0.71
N ILE A 63 -12.41 -8.54 -0.22
CA ILE A 63 -11.88 -9.58 0.66
C ILE A 63 -12.73 -9.69 1.93
N LEU A 64 -13.03 -8.57 2.58
CA LEU A 64 -13.84 -8.55 3.82
C LEU A 64 -15.20 -9.22 3.62
N VAL A 65 -15.90 -8.92 2.52
CA VAL A 65 -17.18 -9.55 2.20
C VAL A 65 -17.01 -11.07 2.02
N ILE A 66 -15.97 -11.51 1.31
CA ILE A 66 -15.72 -12.94 1.09
C ILE A 66 -15.40 -13.65 2.42
N LEU A 67 -14.60 -13.04 3.31
CA LEU A 67 -14.28 -13.62 4.61
C LEU A 67 -15.52 -13.79 5.49
N VAL A 68 -16.43 -12.81 5.49
CA VAL A 68 -17.68 -12.86 6.25
C VAL A 68 -18.61 -13.96 5.74
N VAL A 69 -18.70 -14.14 4.42
CA VAL A 69 -19.57 -15.13 3.78
C VAL A 69 -19.01 -16.55 3.87
N GLN A 70 -17.72 -16.73 3.56
CA GLN A 70 -17.10 -18.05 3.45
C GLN A 70 -16.55 -18.58 4.78
N ARG A 71 -16.32 -17.70 5.78
CA ARG A 71 -15.80 -18.04 7.11
C ARG A 71 -14.60 -19.02 7.06
N PRO A 72 -13.49 -18.63 6.42
CA PRO A 72 -12.31 -19.48 6.30
C PRO A 72 -11.62 -19.67 7.67
N SER A 73 -10.52 -20.43 7.67
CA SER A 73 -9.74 -20.69 8.88
C SER A 73 -9.28 -19.40 9.59
N ALA A 74 -9.07 -19.49 10.90
CA ALA A 74 -8.61 -18.36 11.71
C ALA A 74 -7.28 -17.77 11.20
N ALA A 75 -6.41 -18.60 10.61
CA ALA A 75 -5.15 -18.15 10.02
C ALA A 75 -5.37 -17.24 8.80
N VAL A 76 -6.31 -17.58 7.92
CA VAL A 76 -6.70 -16.73 6.78
C VAL A 76 -7.28 -15.40 7.27
N VAL A 77 -8.20 -15.46 8.24
CA VAL A 77 -8.81 -14.24 8.82
C VAL A 77 -7.76 -13.35 9.47
N ALA A 78 -6.82 -13.92 10.23
CA ALA A 78 -5.74 -13.18 10.88
C ALA A 78 -4.83 -12.48 9.86
N ALA A 79 -4.43 -13.19 8.79
CA ALA A 79 -3.60 -12.63 7.73
C ALA A 79 -4.27 -11.41 7.07
N PHE A 80 -5.51 -11.55 6.63
CA PHE A 80 -6.22 -10.42 5.98
C PHE A 80 -6.56 -9.29 6.95
N THR A 81 -6.84 -9.60 8.22
CA THR A 81 -7.02 -8.56 9.25
C THR A 81 -5.74 -7.75 9.42
N ALA A 82 -4.56 -8.38 9.42
CA ALA A 82 -3.28 -7.68 9.48
C ALA A 82 -3.06 -6.77 8.25
N ALA A 83 -3.36 -7.26 7.04
CA ALA A 83 -3.25 -6.45 5.82
C ALA A 83 -4.20 -5.23 5.83
N ILE A 84 -5.46 -5.43 6.21
CA ILE A 84 -6.48 -4.37 6.28
C ILE A 84 -6.15 -3.37 7.38
N ALA A 85 -5.70 -3.83 8.56
CA ALA A 85 -5.29 -2.95 9.64
C ALA A 85 -4.07 -2.11 9.24
N ALA A 86 -3.08 -2.70 8.57
CA ALA A 86 -1.93 -1.98 8.04
C ALA A 86 -2.35 -0.89 7.05
N LEU A 87 -3.26 -1.20 6.11
CA LEU A 87 -3.83 -0.22 5.19
C LEU A 87 -4.55 0.91 5.95
N ALA A 88 -5.41 0.57 6.91
CA ALA A 88 -6.15 1.57 7.69
C ALA A 88 -5.22 2.54 8.43
N VAL A 89 -4.17 2.02 9.07
CA VAL A 89 -3.16 2.86 9.75
C VAL A 89 -2.41 3.74 8.75
N GLN A 90 -2.07 3.21 7.57
CA GLN A 90 -1.44 4.01 6.53
C GLN A 90 -2.34 5.17 6.07
N LEU A 91 -3.63 4.92 5.84
CA LEU A 91 -4.58 5.94 5.39
C LEU A 91 -4.84 7.01 6.44
N ILE A 92 -4.99 6.61 7.71
CA ILE A 92 -5.45 7.50 8.79
C ILE A 92 -4.27 8.24 9.45
N ALA A 93 -3.12 7.59 9.61
CA ALA A 93 -2.01 8.15 10.39
C ALA A 93 -0.79 8.54 9.53
N VAL A 94 -0.35 7.66 8.63
CA VAL A 94 0.91 7.85 7.90
C VAL A 94 0.75 8.83 6.74
N ARG A 95 -0.31 8.65 5.94
CA ARG A 95 -0.55 9.43 4.72
C ARG A 95 -0.79 10.93 4.98
N PRO A 96 -1.56 11.35 6.01
CA PRO A 96 -1.73 12.77 6.32
C PRO A 96 -0.39 13.43 6.68
N LYS A 97 0.43 12.76 7.51
CA LYS A 97 1.76 13.26 7.90
C LYS A 97 2.71 13.40 6.72
N LEU A 98 2.70 12.42 5.80
CA LEU A 98 3.49 12.52 4.56
C LEU A 98 2.99 13.64 3.65
N THR A 99 1.67 13.81 3.54
CA THR A 99 1.08 14.86 2.68
C THR A 99 1.43 16.25 3.21
N GLN A 100 1.27 16.50 4.51
CA GLN A 100 1.63 17.76 5.16
C GLN A 100 3.12 18.12 4.96
N ARG A 101 4.02 17.13 5.04
CA ARG A 101 5.44 17.36 4.76
C ARG A 101 5.71 17.61 3.30
N SER A 102 5.11 16.84 2.40
CA SER A 102 5.25 17.09 0.97
C SER A 102 4.73 18.49 0.60
N ASP A 103 3.64 18.97 1.23
CA ASP A 103 3.15 20.34 1.05
C ASP A 103 4.16 21.37 1.55
N ALA A 104 4.76 21.15 2.72
CA ALA A 104 5.82 22.03 3.24
C ALA A 104 7.04 22.08 2.31
N VAL A 105 7.46 20.94 1.75
CA VAL A 105 8.58 20.89 0.79
C VAL A 105 8.24 21.54 -0.54
N LEU A 106 6.99 21.42 -1.01
CA LEU A 106 6.51 22.05 -2.23
C LEU A 106 6.27 23.56 -2.07
N ALA A 107 6.03 24.05 -0.85
CA ALA A 107 5.87 25.46 -0.54
C ALA A 107 7.20 26.25 -0.47
N VAL A 108 8.33 25.55 -0.35
CA VAL A 108 9.67 26.16 -0.34
C VAL A 108 10.13 26.46 -1.78
N ALA A 109 10.65 27.67 -2.01
CA ALA A 109 11.10 28.14 -3.32
C ALA A 109 12.24 27.27 -3.92
N PRO A 110 12.37 27.21 -5.25
CA PRO A 110 13.44 26.44 -5.91
C PRO A 110 14.82 26.92 -5.43
N GLY A 111 15.62 26.01 -4.84
CA GLY A 111 17.00 26.30 -4.44
C GLY A 111 17.29 26.24 -2.93
N GLN A 112 16.29 26.01 -2.06
CA GLN A 112 16.53 25.72 -0.65
C GLN A 112 16.43 24.21 -0.38
N GLU A 113 17.41 23.67 0.36
CA GLU A 113 17.45 22.25 0.71
C GLU A 113 16.25 21.88 1.59
N ALA A 114 15.41 20.97 1.08
CA ALA A 114 14.33 20.40 1.85
C ALA A 114 14.90 19.55 3.01
N ALA A 115 14.42 19.83 4.22
CA ALA A 115 14.82 19.15 5.46
C ALA A 115 14.87 17.61 5.29
N GLY A 116 15.89 17.00 5.89
CA GLY A 116 16.30 15.60 5.69
C GLY A 116 15.21 14.52 5.83
N ARG A 117 15.57 13.30 5.43
CA ARG A 117 14.68 12.11 5.40
C ARG A 117 13.82 12.01 6.67
N SER A 118 12.50 12.09 6.49
CA SER A 118 11.54 11.94 7.60
C SER A 118 11.49 10.50 8.11
N PRO A 119 11.44 10.26 9.43
CA PRO A 119 11.18 8.94 9.99
C PRO A 119 9.82 8.36 9.54
N ALA A 120 8.86 9.20 9.15
CA ALA A 120 7.55 8.79 8.62
C ALA A 120 7.64 7.87 7.39
N HIS A 121 8.72 7.99 6.60
CA HIS A 121 8.94 7.13 5.44
C HIS A 121 9.25 5.69 5.85
N TYR A 122 10.03 5.49 6.92
CA TYR A 122 10.33 4.14 7.43
C TYR A 122 9.08 3.46 7.98
N TYR A 123 8.19 4.20 8.65
CA TYR A 123 6.89 3.66 9.06
C TYR A 123 6.05 3.22 7.85
N TYR A 124 6.01 4.02 6.78
CA TYR A 124 5.30 3.64 5.55
C TYR A 124 5.84 2.32 4.99
N VAL A 125 7.16 2.20 4.83
CA VAL A 125 7.81 0.97 4.33
C VAL A 125 7.53 -0.23 5.24
N GLY A 126 7.57 -0.03 6.57
CA GLY A 126 7.23 -1.08 7.53
C GLY A 126 5.81 -1.62 7.34
N PHE A 127 4.82 -0.73 7.16
CA PHE A 127 3.44 -1.15 6.89
C PHE A 127 3.28 -1.82 5.51
N GLU A 128 4.01 -1.38 4.49
CA GLU A 128 4.03 -2.06 3.19
C GLU A 128 4.57 -3.49 3.32
N LEU A 129 5.64 -3.70 4.10
CA LEU A 129 6.18 -5.03 4.36
C LEU A 129 5.18 -5.93 5.10
N ILE A 130 4.48 -5.38 6.10
CA ILE A 130 3.41 -6.11 6.80
C ILE A 130 2.32 -6.54 5.80
N LYS A 131 1.87 -5.64 4.92
CA LYS A 131 0.89 -5.98 3.87
C LYS A 131 1.42 -7.06 2.94
N VAL A 132 2.67 -6.98 2.49
CA VAL A 132 3.29 -8.00 1.62
C VAL A 132 3.26 -9.37 2.26
N VAL A 133 3.74 -9.49 3.50
CA VAL A 133 3.74 -10.77 4.24
C VAL A 133 2.32 -11.27 4.44
N ALA A 134 1.42 -10.40 4.90
CA ALA A 134 0.03 -10.75 5.18
C ALA A 134 -0.73 -11.22 3.92
N LEU A 135 -0.60 -10.52 2.80
CA LEU A 135 -1.25 -10.87 1.52
C LEU A 135 -0.64 -12.14 0.93
N LEU A 136 0.68 -12.32 1.01
CA LEU A 136 1.34 -13.53 0.54
C LEU A 136 0.88 -14.75 1.35
N THR A 137 0.93 -14.67 2.68
CA THR A 137 0.48 -15.74 3.57
C THR A 137 -1.02 -16.02 3.39
N GLY A 138 -1.85 -14.98 3.40
CA GLY A 138 -3.31 -15.13 3.22
C GLY A 138 -3.68 -15.74 1.86
N GLY A 139 -3.01 -15.32 0.79
CA GLY A 139 -3.21 -15.85 -0.56
C GLY A 139 -2.77 -17.31 -0.69
N ILE A 140 -1.63 -17.68 -0.12
CA ILE A 140 -1.15 -19.07 -0.09
C ILE A 140 -2.11 -19.96 0.71
N LEU A 141 -2.54 -19.50 1.89
CA LEU A 141 -3.49 -20.26 2.71
C LEU A 141 -4.83 -20.47 1.99
N LEU A 142 -5.37 -19.44 1.34
CA LEU A 142 -6.59 -19.57 0.52
C LEU A 142 -6.43 -20.54 -0.65
N LEU A 143 -5.24 -20.61 -1.25
CA LEU A 143 -4.94 -21.56 -2.32
C LEU A 143 -4.77 -22.99 -1.80
N ALA A 144 -4.20 -23.15 -0.62
CA ALA A 144 -3.91 -24.46 -0.03
C ALA A 144 -5.16 -25.17 0.52
N GLY A 145 -6.22 -24.42 0.86
CA GLY A 145 -7.50 -24.94 1.37
C GLY A 145 -7.65 -24.76 2.87
#